data_AF-A0A2V7KEK8-F1
#
_entry.id   AF-A0A2V7KEK8-F1
#
_cell.length_a   1.000
_cell.length_b   1.000
_cell.length_c   1.000
_cell.angle_alpha   90.00
_cell.angle_beta   90.00
_cell.angle_gamma   90.00
#
_symmetry.space_group_name_H-M   'P 1'
#
loop_
_entity.id
_entity.type
_entity.pdbx_description
1 polymer ?
#
loop_
_entity_poly.entity_id
_entity_poly.type
_entity_poly.pdbx_seq_one_letter_code
_entity_poly.pdbx_strand_id
1 'polypeptide(L)'
;MSAPLAWTAAASVAPTARVASIDLIRGAVMVLMAIDHVRVYSGLPAGGPTAGIFFTRWITHFVAPAFIFLAGTSAFFYGRKHNDLPRFLFVRGVWLVLLELTVIRVAWTFNFEFANYLLAGVIWVIGWCMILMSTLVRLRPRTVGIIGAAIIALHNAVMMPLITRTQGLTELWKILYVGFFNGPVAGTPLIVLSSIIPWIGVMATGYWFATVLSLEPARRNRICLRLGLGATALFLVLRGFNIYGDPRPWSATPPMPALLSFLNTTKYPASLLFLFMTLGPTIAIIPLLDRARGRVAQWLTVFGRVPFFYYVLHIPLIHAVALVVSLIRLGTVSPWLFTNHPMANPPAPEGYTWSLGLLYLVWAVAIVLLYFPCRWFASLKARRTDWPWLKYI
;
A
#
# COMPACT_ATOMS: atom_id res chain seq x y z
N MET A 1 -50.34 34.65 -17.75
CA MET A 1 -49.30 34.04 -18.61
C MET A 1 -47.95 34.30 -17.96
N SER A 2 -47.48 33.38 -17.14
CA SER A 2 -46.24 33.51 -16.37
C SER A 2 -45.29 32.40 -16.81
N ALA A 3 -44.24 32.77 -17.54
CA ALA A 3 -43.21 31.85 -18.01
C ALA A 3 -42.36 31.35 -16.82
N PRO A 4 -42.05 30.04 -16.71
CA PRO A 4 -41.15 29.56 -15.67
C PRO A 4 -39.69 29.84 -16.06
N LEU A 5 -38.92 30.32 -15.09
CA LEU A 5 -37.47 30.48 -15.16
C LEU A 5 -36.79 29.11 -15.37
N ALA A 6 -36.21 28.92 -16.56
CA ALA A 6 -35.37 27.77 -16.86
C ALA A 6 -34.07 27.84 -16.06
N TRP A 7 -33.93 26.96 -15.06
CA TRP A 7 -32.63 26.68 -14.45
C TRP A 7 -31.75 25.99 -15.49
N THR A 8 -30.76 26.69 -16.02
CA THR A 8 -29.68 26.08 -16.79
C THR A 8 -28.92 25.13 -15.88
N ALA A 9 -29.17 23.82 -16.06
CA ALA A 9 -28.42 22.76 -15.43
C ALA A 9 -26.94 22.89 -15.84
N ALA A 10 -26.09 23.34 -14.91
CA ALA A 10 -24.66 23.26 -15.07
C ALA A 10 -24.30 21.79 -15.35
N ALA A 11 -23.71 21.52 -16.52
CA ALA A 11 -23.31 20.20 -16.94
C ALA A 11 -22.44 19.55 -15.86
N SER A 12 -22.99 18.55 -15.17
CA SER A 12 -22.25 17.77 -14.18
C SER A 12 -21.12 17.02 -14.89
N VAL A 13 -19.88 17.48 -14.75
CA VAL A 13 -18.72 16.68 -15.14
C VAL A 13 -18.75 15.42 -14.25
N ALA A 14 -19.05 14.29 -14.88
CA ALA A 14 -19.71 13.15 -14.28
C ALA A 14 -18.89 12.41 -13.19
N PRO A 15 -19.57 11.76 -12.21
CA PRO A 15 -18.96 10.89 -11.18
C PRO A 15 -18.01 9.81 -11.73
N THR A 16 -18.15 9.43 -13.01
CA THR A 16 -17.42 8.38 -13.71
C THR A 16 -15.94 8.68 -13.92
N ALA A 17 -15.56 9.93 -14.19
CA ALA A 17 -14.15 10.29 -14.41
C ALA A 17 -13.32 10.20 -13.12
N ARG A 18 -13.94 10.49 -11.96
CA ARG A 18 -13.28 10.49 -10.64
C ARG A 18 -12.93 9.09 -10.15
N VAL A 19 -13.83 8.13 -10.40
CA VAL A 19 -13.62 6.72 -10.06
C VAL A 19 -12.53 6.11 -10.95
N ALA A 20 -12.46 6.53 -12.22
CA ALA A 20 -11.46 6.05 -13.16
C ALA A 20 -10.01 6.36 -12.73
N SER A 21 -9.72 7.56 -12.21
CA SER A 21 -8.37 7.92 -11.76
C SER A 21 -7.92 7.15 -10.53
N ILE A 22 -8.84 6.89 -9.59
CA ILE A 22 -8.58 6.10 -8.39
C ILE A 22 -8.27 4.65 -8.78
N ASP A 23 -9.07 4.07 -9.67
CA ASP A 23 -8.85 2.71 -10.16
C ASP A 23 -7.55 2.63 -10.98
N LEU A 24 -7.23 3.65 -11.77
CA LEU A 24 -5.96 3.71 -12.52
C LEU A 24 -4.74 3.70 -11.59
N ILE A 25 -4.73 4.52 -10.54
CA ILE A 25 -3.64 4.53 -9.54
C ILE A 25 -3.56 3.18 -8.85
N ARG A 26 -4.70 2.63 -8.40
CA ARG A 26 -4.73 1.29 -7.77
C ARG A 26 -4.16 0.23 -8.70
N GLY A 27 -4.54 0.25 -9.97
CA GLY A 27 -4.05 -0.67 -10.97
C GLY A 27 -2.54 -0.61 -11.16
N ALA A 28 -2.00 0.61 -11.32
CA ALA A 28 -0.55 0.83 -11.40
C ALA A 28 0.17 0.32 -10.14
N VAL A 29 -0.39 0.62 -8.96
CA VAL A 29 0.12 0.16 -7.68
C VAL A 29 0.11 -1.37 -7.55
N MET A 30 -0.94 -2.06 -8.03
CA MET A 30 -0.99 -3.53 -8.04
C MET A 30 0.09 -4.14 -8.93
N VAL A 31 0.31 -3.55 -10.11
CA VAL A 31 1.35 -4.00 -11.06
C VAL A 31 2.76 -3.80 -10.48
N LEU A 32 3.03 -2.64 -9.87
CA LEU A 32 4.32 -2.36 -9.23
C LEU A 32 4.58 -3.24 -8.00
N MET A 33 3.57 -3.47 -7.17
CA MET A 33 3.67 -4.30 -5.97
C MET A 33 4.19 -5.72 -6.28
N ALA A 34 3.74 -6.31 -7.38
CA ALA A 34 4.15 -7.66 -7.76
C ALA A 34 5.67 -7.79 -7.97
N ILE A 35 6.37 -6.73 -8.39
CA ILE A 35 7.84 -6.73 -8.51
C ILE A 35 8.47 -7.10 -7.16
N ASP A 36 7.98 -6.50 -6.08
CA ASP A 36 8.47 -6.72 -4.73
C ASP A 36 8.26 -8.16 -4.26
N HIS A 37 7.12 -8.73 -4.64
CA HIS A 37 6.73 -10.07 -4.22
C HIS A 37 7.41 -11.15 -5.06
N VAL A 38 7.68 -10.90 -6.35
CA VAL A 38 8.59 -11.75 -7.14
C VAL A 38 9.99 -11.70 -6.56
N ARG A 39 10.47 -10.52 -6.14
CA ARG A 39 11.80 -10.39 -5.51
C ARG A 39 11.94 -11.29 -4.29
N VAL A 40 10.89 -11.47 -3.48
CA VAL A 40 10.92 -12.38 -2.32
C VAL A 40 11.42 -13.77 -2.73
N TYR A 41 10.91 -14.35 -3.82
CA TYR A 41 11.30 -15.68 -4.28
C TYR A 41 12.55 -15.71 -5.17
N SER A 42 13.13 -14.56 -5.47
CA SER A 42 14.29 -14.45 -6.35
C SER A 42 15.64 -14.64 -5.64
N GLY A 43 15.66 -14.55 -4.30
CA GLY A 43 16.88 -14.50 -3.49
C GLY A 43 17.61 -13.16 -3.53
N LEU A 44 17.15 -12.18 -4.33
CA LEU A 44 17.74 -10.85 -4.36
C LEU A 44 17.40 -10.04 -3.10
N PRO A 45 18.36 -9.24 -2.57
CA PRO A 45 18.14 -8.48 -1.35
C PRO A 45 17.13 -7.33 -1.55
N ALA A 46 16.52 -6.90 -0.45
CA ALA A 46 15.52 -5.83 -0.44
C ALA A 46 16.16 -4.43 -0.42
N GLY A 47 17.02 -4.15 -1.42
CA GLY A 47 17.80 -2.92 -1.54
C GLY A 47 19.31 -3.18 -1.42
N GLY A 48 20.09 -2.10 -1.47
CA GLY A 48 21.55 -2.17 -1.41
C GLY A 48 22.22 -1.04 -2.19
N PRO A 49 23.56 -1.03 -2.26
CA PRO A 49 24.32 0.01 -2.98
C PRO A 49 24.25 -0.12 -4.50
N THR A 50 23.84 -1.29 -5.00
CA THR A 50 23.68 -1.54 -6.45
C THR A 50 22.39 -0.89 -6.95
N ALA A 51 22.53 0.06 -7.88
CA ALA A 51 21.41 0.85 -8.40
C ALA A 51 20.23 0.01 -8.90
N GLY A 52 20.48 -1.06 -9.68
CA GLY A 52 19.42 -1.94 -10.18
C GLY A 52 18.57 -2.53 -9.06
N ILE A 53 19.22 -3.13 -8.05
CA ILE A 53 18.56 -3.72 -6.87
C ILE A 53 17.83 -2.66 -6.06
N PHE A 54 18.47 -1.51 -5.85
CA PHE A 54 17.89 -0.40 -5.10
C PHE A 54 16.59 0.08 -5.76
N PHE A 55 16.62 0.39 -7.05
CA PHE A 55 15.45 0.94 -7.75
C PHE A 55 14.34 -0.10 -7.93
N THR A 56 14.66 -1.39 -8.06
CA THR A 56 13.66 -2.47 -8.01
C THR A 56 12.84 -2.44 -6.71
N ARG A 57 13.48 -2.18 -5.56
CA ARG A 57 12.77 -2.01 -4.28
C ARG A 57 12.15 -0.62 -4.11
N TRP A 58 12.87 0.43 -4.49
CA TRP A 58 12.47 1.81 -4.25
C TRP A 58 11.19 2.18 -5.00
N ILE A 59 11.00 1.71 -6.25
CA ILE A 59 9.77 2.01 -7.00
C ILE A 59 8.50 1.42 -6.34
N THR A 60 8.64 0.32 -5.60
CA THR A 60 7.51 -0.30 -4.90
C THR A 60 7.21 0.37 -3.56
N HIS A 61 8.03 1.33 -3.11
CA HIS A 61 7.74 2.13 -1.91
C HIS A 61 6.44 2.95 -2.02
N PHE A 62 6.07 3.36 -3.23
CA PHE A 62 4.84 4.11 -3.50
C PHE A 62 3.56 3.29 -3.24
N VAL A 63 3.66 1.97 -3.24
CA VAL A 63 2.51 1.06 -3.24
C VAL A 63 1.69 1.17 -1.95
N ALA A 64 2.32 0.93 -0.79
CA ALA A 64 1.59 0.89 0.49
C ALA A 64 0.98 2.25 0.86
N PRO A 65 1.71 3.40 0.75
CA PRO A 65 1.14 4.73 0.97
C PRO A 65 -0.03 5.04 0.04
N ALA A 66 0.12 4.84 -1.27
CA ALA A 66 -0.95 5.11 -2.22
C ALA A 66 -2.18 4.25 -1.93
N PHE A 67 -1.99 2.95 -1.65
CA PHE A 67 -3.10 2.04 -1.40
C PHE A 67 -3.87 2.38 -0.12
N ILE A 68 -3.18 2.64 0.99
CA ILE A 68 -3.81 2.97 2.29
C ILE A 68 -4.50 4.34 2.22
N PHE A 69 -3.88 5.32 1.57
CA PHE A 69 -4.47 6.64 1.33
C PHE A 69 -5.75 6.55 0.48
N LEU A 70 -5.71 5.77 -0.60
CA LEU A 70 -6.88 5.54 -1.45
C LEU A 70 -7.94 4.65 -0.80
N ALA A 71 -7.59 3.80 0.17
CA ALA A 71 -8.55 3.06 0.96
C ALA A 71 -9.40 4.00 1.82
N GLY A 72 -8.77 4.98 2.48
CA GLY A 72 -9.47 6.06 3.18
C GLY A 72 -10.35 6.87 2.24
N THR A 73 -9.83 7.23 1.07
CA THR A 73 -10.59 7.94 0.02
C THR A 73 -11.86 7.16 -0.37
N SER A 74 -11.73 5.84 -0.57
CA SER A 74 -12.86 4.98 -0.88
C SER A 74 -13.87 4.86 0.25
N ALA A 75 -13.43 4.83 1.50
CA ALA A 75 -14.32 4.79 2.65
C ALA A 75 -15.25 6.01 2.71
N PHE A 76 -14.73 7.21 2.39
CA PHE A 76 -15.56 8.41 2.30
C PHE A 76 -16.63 8.30 1.22
N PHE A 77 -16.24 7.89 0.00
CA PHE A 77 -17.20 7.73 -1.09
C PHE A 77 -18.22 6.61 -0.83
N TYR A 78 -17.82 5.56 -0.11
CA TYR A 78 -18.73 4.50 0.33
C TYR A 78 -19.82 5.07 1.27
N GLY A 79 -19.40 5.85 2.28
CA GLY A 79 -20.31 6.49 3.24
C GLY A 79 -21.23 7.55 2.65
N ARG A 80 -20.92 8.11 1.47
CA ARG A 80 -21.89 8.98 0.75
C ARG A 80 -23.05 8.21 0.14
N LYS A 81 -22.89 6.91 -0.09
CA LYS A 81 -23.89 6.04 -0.72
C LYS A 81 -24.56 5.08 0.27
N HIS A 82 -23.96 4.87 1.44
CA HIS A 82 -24.42 3.89 2.41
C HIS A 82 -24.33 4.45 3.83
N ASN A 83 -25.34 4.14 4.65
CA ASN A 83 -25.43 4.59 6.03
C ASN A 83 -24.70 3.66 7.02
N ASP A 84 -24.21 2.50 6.57
CA ASP A 84 -23.57 1.47 7.39
C ASP A 84 -22.03 1.56 7.41
N LEU A 85 -21.43 2.69 7.03
CA LEU A 85 -19.98 2.87 6.89
C LEU A 85 -19.17 2.38 8.13
N PRO A 86 -19.51 2.75 9.39
CA PRO A 86 -18.80 2.24 10.57
C PRO A 86 -18.79 0.71 10.64
N ARG A 87 -19.97 0.09 10.48
CA ARG A 87 -20.11 -1.38 10.53
C ARG A 87 -19.36 -2.04 9.38
N PHE A 88 -19.46 -1.47 8.18
CA PHE A 88 -18.76 -1.95 7.00
C PHE A 88 -17.24 -1.96 7.21
N LEU A 89 -16.66 -0.86 7.70
CA LEU A 89 -15.23 -0.76 7.98
C LEU A 89 -14.79 -1.73 9.07
N PHE A 90 -15.56 -1.87 10.15
CA PHE A 90 -15.25 -2.80 11.22
C PHE A 90 -15.22 -4.26 10.71
N VAL A 91 -16.30 -4.70 10.06
CA VAL A 91 -16.42 -6.07 9.54
C VAL A 91 -15.35 -6.36 8.49
N ARG A 92 -15.16 -5.45 7.52
CA ARG A 92 -14.12 -5.61 6.50
C ARG A 92 -12.73 -5.62 7.12
N GLY A 93 -12.47 -4.77 8.12
CA GLY A 93 -11.20 -4.72 8.82
C GLY A 93 -10.86 -6.03 9.51
N VAL A 94 -11.82 -6.61 10.25
CA VAL A 94 -11.67 -7.93 10.89
C VAL A 94 -11.38 -9.01 9.84
N TRP A 95 -12.12 -9.03 8.73
CA TRP A 95 -11.88 -9.98 7.64
C TRP A 95 -10.46 -9.88 7.05
N LEU A 96 -9.93 -8.67 6.87
CA LEU A 96 -8.56 -8.47 6.36
C LEU A 96 -7.50 -8.95 7.36
N VAL A 97 -7.70 -8.70 8.65
CA VAL A 97 -6.79 -9.21 9.70
C VAL A 97 -6.76 -10.74 9.69
N LEU A 98 -7.93 -11.38 9.67
CA LEU A 98 -8.02 -12.84 9.62
C LEU A 98 -7.39 -13.41 8.34
N LEU A 99 -7.67 -12.80 7.18
CA LEU A 99 -7.13 -13.23 5.90
C LEU A 99 -5.60 -13.19 5.87
N GLU A 100 -4.97 -12.12 6.39
CA GLU A 100 -3.50 -12.03 6.41
C GLU A 100 -2.90 -13.16 7.25
N LEU A 101 -3.44 -13.34 8.46
CA LEU A 101 -2.92 -14.30 9.44
C LEU A 101 -3.22 -15.76 9.08
N THR A 102 -4.03 -16.02 8.05
CA THR A 102 -4.43 -17.37 7.63
C THR A 102 -4.04 -17.63 6.17
N VAL A 103 -4.87 -17.19 5.23
CA VAL A 103 -4.74 -17.48 3.79
C VAL A 103 -3.46 -16.90 3.22
N ILE A 104 -3.14 -15.63 3.51
CA ILE A 104 -1.95 -14.98 2.94
C ILE A 104 -0.68 -15.55 3.55
N ARG A 105 -0.69 -15.86 4.85
CA ARG A 105 0.39 -16.60 5.50
C ARG A 105 0.70 -17.89 4.75
N VAL A 106 -0.31 -18.73 4.49
CA VAL A 106 -0.12 -20.00 3.76
C VAL A 106 0.30 -19.73 2.31
N ALA A 107 -0.24 -18.70 1.65
CA ALA A 107 0.13 -18.36 0.28
C ALA A 107 1.61 -17.99 0.14
N TRP A 108 2.21 -17.32 1.13
CA TRP A 108 3.63 -16.96 1.11
C TRP A 108 4.55 -18.18 1.14
N THR A 109 4.23 -19.22 1.91
CA THR A 109 5.18 -20.32 2.18
C THR A 109 4.72 -21.68 1.70
N PHE A 110 3.46 -21.83 1.23
CA PHE A 110 2.85 -23.10 0.82
C PHE A 110 2.97 -24.22 1.87
N ASN A 111 3.02 -23.85 3.16
CA ASN A 111 3.00 -24.78 4.27
C ASN A 111 1.95 -24.37 5.32
N PHE A 112 1.61 -25.27 6.24
CA PHE A 112 0.65 -25.05 7.31
C PHE A 112 1.31 -24.95 8.70
N GLU A 113 2.62 -24.69 8.77
CA GLU A 113 3.38 -24.67 10.03
C GLU A 113 3.36 -23.29 10.72
N PHE A 114 2.27 -22.94 11.39
CA PHE A 114 2.11 -21.61 12.01
C PHE A 114 3.06 -21.31 13.19
N ALA A 115 3.75 -22.32 13.74
CA ALA A 115 4.56 -22.20 14.95
C ALA A 115 5.81 -21.30 14.78
N ASN A 116 6.38 -21.24 13.57
CA ASN A 116 7.66 -20.54 13.32
C ASN A 116 7.50 -19.23 12.54
N TYR A 117 6.33 -19.00 11.92
CA TYR A 117 6.10 -17.84 11.06
C TYR A 117 4.65 -17.37 11.06
N LEU A 118 4.46 -16.13 11.52
CA LEU A 118 3.22 -15.39 11.37
C LEU A 118 3.54 -13.90 11.08
N LEU A 119 3.10 -13.40 9.92
CA LEU A 119 3.42 -12.04 9.47
C LEU A 119 2.21 -11.12 9.52
N ALA A 120 2.30 -10.05 10.30
CA ALA A 120 1.39 -8.91 10.25
C ALA A 120 1.89 -7.91 9.20
N GLY A 121 1.52 -8.15 7.93
CA GLY A 121 1.93 -7.36 6.77
C GLY A 121 1.03 -6.16 6.47
N VAL A 122 0.96 -5.80 5.18
CA VAL A 122 0.26 -4.59 4.73
C VAL A 122 -1.26 -4.76 4.80
N ILE A 123 -1.80 -5.94 4.50
CA ILE A 123 -3.25 -6.17 4.62
C ILE A 123 -3.69 -6.14 6.08
N TRP A 124 -2.88 -6.73 6.97
CA TRP A 124 -3.17 -6.71 8.40
C TRP A 124 -3.27 -5.28 8.94
N VAL A 125 -2.34 -4.40 8.56
CA VAL A 125 -2.39 -3.01 9.04
C VAL A 125 -3.56 -2.24 8.41
N ILE A 126 -3.92 -2.52 7.15
CA ILE A 126 -5.14 -1.97 6.55
C ILE A 126 -6.37 -2.39 7.35
N GLY A 127 -6.44 -3.66 7.76
CA GLY A 127 -7.52 -4.19 8.57
C GLY A 127 -7.69 -3.44 9.89
N TRP A 128 -6.61 -3.26 10.65
CA TRP A 128 -6.63 -2.46 11.88
C TRP A 128 -6.95 -1.00 11.64
N CYS A 129 -6.41 -0.39 10.58
CA CYS A 129 -6.75 0.98 10.24
C CYS A 129 -8.25 1.11 9.90
N MET A 130 -8.87 0.14 9.22
CA MET A 130 -10.32 0.16 8.97
C MET A 130 -11.12 0.02 10.28
N ILE A 131 -10.70 -0.85 11.19
CA ILE A 131 -11.32 -0.99 12.52
C ILE A 131 -11.26 0.34 13.27
N LEU A 132 -10.10 0.99 13.33
CA LEU A 132 -9.96 2.31 13.97
C LEU A 132 -10.74 3.40 13.23
N MET A 133 -10.77 3.37 11.91
CA MET A 133 -11.59 4.29 11.12
C MET A 133 -13.08 4.13 11.39
N SER A 134 -13.57 2.94 11.78
CA SER A 134 -14.99 2.73 12.10
C SER A 134 -15.53 3.66 13.18
N THR A 135 -14.67 4.13 14.09
CA THR A 135 -15.00 5.14 15.10
C THR A 135 -14.71 6.55 14.58
N LEU A 136 -13.55 6.78 13.96
CA LEU A 136 -13.14 8.10 13.48
C LEU A 136 -14.09 8.68 12.44
N VAL A 137 -14.68 7.87 11.55
CA VAL A 137 -15.60 8.35 10.50
C VAL A 137 -16.91 8.91 11.04
N ARG A 138 -17.20 8.76 12.34
CA ARG A 138 -18.31 9.44 13.01
C ARG A 138 -18.06 10.94 13.19
N LEU A 139 -16.80 11.37 13.15
CA LEU A 139 -16.41 12.78 13.19
C LEU A 139 -16.56 13.43 11.81
N ARG A 140 -16.56 14.77 11.79
CA ARG A 140 -16.57 15.51 10.52
C ARG A 140 -15.30 15.17 9.71
N PRO A 141 -15.39 15.02 8.37
CA PRO A 141 -14.24 14.66 7.54
C PRO A 141 -13.00 15.56 7.73
N ARG A 142 -13.21 16.86 7.99
CA ARG A 142 -12.13 17.80 8.30
C ARG A 142 -11.37 17.42 9.57
N THR A 143 -12.09 17.05 10.63
CA THR A 143 -11.49 16.63 11.90
C THR A 143 -10.66 15.35 11.72
N VAL A 144 -11.20 14.37 10.98
CA VAL A 144 -10.49 13.13 10.65
C VAL A 144 -9.20 13.44 9.86
N GLY A 145 -9.27 14.35 8.89
CA GLY A 145 -8.10 14.79 8.13
C GLY A 145 -7.05 15.50 8.98
N ILE A 146 -7.46 16.37 9.91
CA ILE A 146 -6.54 17.06 10.83
C ILE A 146 -5.84 16.06 11.74
N ILE A 147 -6.59 15.11 12.32
CA ILE A 147 -6.02 14.03 13.13
C ILE A 147 -5.01 13.23 12.30
N GLY A 148 -5.37 12.86 11.07
CA GLY A 148 -4.49 12.11 10.17
C GLY A 148 -3.20 12.86 9.85
N ALA A 149 -3.30 14.14 9.48
CA ALA A 149 -2.15 14.98 9.16
C ALA A 149 -1.27 15.24 10.40
N ALA A 150 -1.88 15.42 11.58
CA ALA A 150 -1.14 15.58 12.84
C ALA A 150 -0.37 14.30 13.19
N ILE A 151 -0.97 13.12 13.03
CA ILE A 151 -0.29 11.84 13.22
C ILE A 151 0.92 11.77 12.28
N ILE A 152 0.74 11.97 10.98
CA ILE A 152 1.82 11.96 9.98
C ILE A 152 2.94 12.94 10.37
N ALA A 153 2.60 14.18 10.69
CA ALA A 153 3.58 15.22 10.98
C ALA A 153 4.33 15.02 12.31
N LEU A 154 3.69 14.45 13.33
CA LEU A 154 4.20 14.47 14.70
C LEU A 154 4.67 13.11 15.22
N HIS A 155 4.31 11.99 14.59
CA HIS A 155 4.61 10.66 15.16
C HIS A 155 6.11 10.43 15.34
N ASN A 156 6.97 10.90 14.41
CA ASN A 156 8.41 10.74 14.54
C ASN A 156 8.97 11.44 15.78
N ALA A 157 8.46 12.63 16.13
CA ALA A 157 8.89 13.38 17.31
C ALA A 157 8.31 12.83 18.62
N VAL A 158 7.05 12.39 18.61
CA VAL A 158 6.31 12.06 19.86
C VAL A 158 6.52 10.61 20.29
N MET A 159 6.60 9.67 19.35
CA MET A 159 6.51 8.26 19.68
C MET A 159 7.75 7.72 20.39
N MET A 160 8.96 8.14 19.98
CA MET A 160 10.19 7.66 20.62
C MET A 160 10.26 8.07 22.11
N PRO A 161 10.07 9.35 22.50
CA PRO A 161 10.01 9.73 23.92
C PRO A 161 8.90 9.00 24.69
N LEU A 162 7.74 8.79 24.08
CA LEU A 162 6.62 8.09 24.71
C LEU A 162 6.95 6.62 25.02
N ILE A 163 7.57 5.92 24.07
CA ILE A 163 8.02 4.53 24.23
C ILE A 163 9.05 4.44 25.36
N THR A 164 10.04 5.35 25.38
CA THR A 164 11.06 5.38 26.43
C THR A 164 10.46 5.60 27.83
N ARG A 165 9.36 6.35 27.96
CA ARG A 165 8.67 6.57 29.24
C ARG A 165 7.72 5.42 29.63
N THR A 166 7.38 4.53 28.71
CA THR A 166 6.37 3.47 28.89
C THR A 166 6.96 2.08 28.59
N GLN A 167 8.17 1.81 29.11
CA GLN A 167 8.94 0.60 28.82
C GLN A 167 8.17 -0.70 29.15
N GLY A 168 7.28 -0.68 30.14
CA GLY A 168 6.42 -1.82 30.49
C GLY A 168 5.43 -2.23 29.38
N LEU A 169 5.24 -1.42 28.33
CA LEU A 169 4.32 -1.68 27.22
C LEU A 169 5.04 -2.12 25.94
N THR A 170 6.25 -2.68 26.05
CA THR A 170 7.10 -3.04 24.89
C THR A 170 6.37 -3.86 23.83
N GLU A 171 5.59 -4.87 24.24
CA GLU A 171 4.84 -5.73 23.30
C GLU A 171 3.73 -4.97 22.57
N LEU A 172 3.05 -4.05 23.25
CA LEU A 172 2.07 -3.16 22.63
C LEU A 172 2.75 -2.23 21.62
N TRP A 173 3.94 -1.72 21.93
CA TRP A 173 4.69 -0.85 21.02
C TRP A 173 5.20 -1.57 19.78
N LYS A 174 5.48 -2.88 19.84
CA LYS A 174 5.74 -3.70 18.64
C LYS A 174 4.55 -3.67 17.68
N ILE A 175 3.32 -3.71 18.19
CA ILE A 175 2.10 -3.63 17.36
C ILE A 175 1.84 -2.21 16.85
N LEU A 176 1.93 -1.21 17.73
CA LEU A 176 1.49 0.14 17.44
C LEU A 176 2.50 0.97 16.63
N TYR A 177 3.81 0.82 16.89
CA TYR A 177 4.82 1.73 16.34
C TYR A 177 6.13 1.09 15.91
N VAL A 178 6.82 0.32 16.76
CA VAL A 178 8.20 -0.09 16.47
C VAL A 178 8.26 -1.28 15.51
N GLY A 179 7.27 -2.16 15.54
CA GLY A 179 7.10 -3.22 14.54
C GLY A 179 8.32 -4.12 14.38
N PHE A 180 8.76 -4.18 13.14
CA PHE A 180 9.64 -5.16 12.51
C PHE A 180 10.96 -5.45 13.23
N PHE A 181 11.58 -4.42 13.82
CA PHE A 181 12.95 -4.52 14.33
C PHE A 181 13.07 -5.07 15.75
N ASN A 182 11.95 -5.23 16.47
CA ASN A 182 11.93 -5.72 17.85
C ASN A 182 11.57 -7.21 17.97
N GLY A 183 11.58 -7.94 16.85
CA GLY A 183 11.31 -9.37 16.82
C GLY A 183 9.84 -9.72 17.10
N PRO A 184 9.56 -10.99 17.41
CA PRO A 184 8.20 -11.47 17.61
C PRO A 184 7.51 -10.89 18.87
N VAL A 185 6.19 -10.87 18.86
CA VAL A 185 5.37 -10.33 19.97
C VAL A 185 5.15 -11.40 21.04
N ALA A 186 5.50 -11.09 22.29
CA ALA A 186 5.18 -11.85 23.50
C ALA A 186 5.48 -13.37 23.42
N GLY A 187 6.59 -13.75 22.79
CA GLY A 187 6.97 -15.17 22.61
C GLY A 187 6.13 -15.93 21.58
N THR A 188 5.23 -15.26 20.85
CA THR A 188 4.48 -15.81 19.71
C THR A 188 5.32 -15.71 18.43
N PRO A 189 5.00 -16.44 17.35
CA PRO A 189 5.66 -16.27 16.05
C PRO A 189 5.24 -15.00 15.29
N LEU A 190 4.41 -14.12 15.89
CA LEU A 190 3.88 -12.94 15.23
C LEU A 190 4.93 -11.84 15.12
N ILE A 191 5.31 -11.50 13.89
CA ILE A 191 6.16 -10.35 13.57
C ILE A 191 5.32 -9.28 12.87
N VAL A 192 5.33 -8.07 13.42
CA VAL A 192 4.60 -6.92 12.88
C VAL A 192 5.49 -6.17 11.90
N LEU A 193 5.23 -6.35 10.60
CA LEU A 193 5.97 -5.63 9.55
C LEU A 193 5.52 -4.17 9.48
N SER A 194 4.21 -3.92 9.51
CA SER A 194 3.64 -2.58 9.29
C SER A 194 2.94 -2.04 10.54
N SER A 195 3.53 -1.04 11.18
CA SER A 195 3.03 -0.47 12.45
C SER A 195 1.80 0.42 12.29
N ILE A 196 0.82 0.29 13.17
CA ILE A 196 -0.52 0.88 12.99
C ILE A 196 -0.51 2.42 12.95
N ILE A 197 0.24 3.09 13.84
CA ILE A 197 0.11 4.54 14.08
C ILE A 197 0.35 5.40 12.81
N PRO A 198 1.47 5.27 12.07
CA PRO A 198 1.65 6.08 10.86
C PRO A 198 0.57 5.80 9.81
N TRP A 199 0.16 4.54 9.66
CA TRP A 199 -0.77 4.12 8.62
C TRP A 199 -2.22 4.55 8.86
N ILE A 200 -2.69 4.62 10.11
CA ILE A 200 -4.00 5.22 10.40
C ILE A 200 -4.00 6.70 10.07
N GLY A 201 -2.88 7.39 10.27
CA GLY A 201 -2.69 8.78 9.84
C GLY A 201 -2.87 8.95 8.33
N VAL A 202 -2.26 8.05 7.53
CA VAL A 202 -2.40 8.02 6.07
C VAL A 202 -3.84 7.74 5.63
N MET A 203 -4.50 6.75 6.21
CA MET A 203 -5.89 6.41 5.87
C MET A 203 -6.86 7.54 6.23
N ALA A 204 -6.70 8.16 7.40
CA ALA A 204 -7.52 9.29 7.85
C ALA A 204 -7.34 10.53 6.97
N THR A 205 -6.10 10.84 6.57
CA THR A 205 -5.81 11.93 5.62
C THR A 205 -6.44 11.64 4.25
N GLY A 206 -6.37 10.39 3.78
CA GLY A 206 -7.05 9.95 2.56
C GLY A 206 -8.57 10.08 2.62
N TYR A 207 -9.18 9.79 3.77
CA TYR A 207 -10.62 9.98 4.00
C TYR A 207 -11.04 11.44 3.81
N TRP A 208 -10.28 12.38 4.38
CA TRP A 208 -10.51 13.80 4.15
C TRP A 208 -10.24 14.21 2.70
N PHE A 209 -9.19 13.68 2.08
CA PHE A 209 -8.80 14.02 0.71
C PHE A 209 -9.91 13.70 -0.32
N ALA A 210 -10.78 12.73 -0.05
CA ALA A 210 -11.95 12.49 -0.89
C ALA A 210 -12.90 13.70 -1.00
N THR A 211 -12.92 14.59 0.01
CA THR A 211 -13.65 15.87 -0.07
C THR A 211 -13.02 16.81 -1.10
N VAL A 212 -11.69 16.82 -1.22
CA VAL A 212 -10.96 17.56 -2.26
C VAL A 212 -11.27 16.99 -3.63
N LEU A 213 -11.28 15.67 -3.78
CA LEU A 213 -11.64 14.99 -5.03
C LEU A 213 -13.11 15.22 -5.43
N SER A 214 -13.96 15.64 -4.50
CA SER A 214 -15.36 15.96 -4.76
C SER A 214 -15.56 17.37 -5.33
N LEU A 215 -14.54 18.24 -5.28
CA LEU A 215 -14.58 19.60 -5.79
C LEU A 215 -14.61 19.64 -7.33
N GLU A 216 -14.93 20.81 -7.87
CA GLU A 216 -14.84 21.08 -9.31
C GLU A 216 -13.40 20.86 -9.84
N PRO A 217 -13.25 20.39 -11.10
CA PRO A 217 -11.96 19.97 -11.63
C PRO A 217 -10.83 21.00 -11.47
N ALA A 218 -11.09 22.28 -11.76
CA ALA A 218 -10.06 23.33 -11.67
C ALA A 218 -9.56 23.53 -10.23
N ARG A 219 -10.49 23.63 -9.27
CA ARG A 219 -10.17 23.82 -7.85
C ARG A 219 -9.48 22.59 -7.27
N ARG A 220 -10.01 21.40 -7.57
CA ARG A 220 -9.41 20.11 -7.20
C ARG A 220 -7.97 20.02 -7.71
N ASN A 221 -7.73 20.28 -9.00
CA ASN A 221 -6.40 20.17 -9.60
C ASN A 221 -5.39 21.10 -8.93
N ARG A 222 -5.78 22.35 -8.66
CA ARG A 222 -4.95 23.32 -7.95
C ARG A 222 -4.57 22.82 -6.55
N ILE A 223 -5.51 22.23 -5.81
CA ILE A 223 -5.24 21.70 -4.48
C ILE A 223 -4.35 20.45 -4.56
N CYS A 224 -4.61 19.51 -5.48
CA CYS A 224 -3.76 18.34 -5.67
C CYS A 224 -2.31 18.73 -5.99
N LEU A 225 -2.10 19.67 -6.91
CA LEU A 225 -0.76 20.15 -7.24
C LEU A 225 -0.08 20.84 -6.04
N ARG A 226 -0.80 21.70 -5.31
CA ARG A 226 -0.24 22.38 -4.13
C ARG A 226 0.14 21.40 -3.03
N LEU A 227 -0.73 20.45 -2.70
CA LEU A 227 -0.46 19.45 -1.67
C LEU A 227 0.66 18.48 -2.10
N GLY A 228 0.59 17.98 -3.32
CA GLY A 228 1.55 17.00 -3.82
C GLY A 228 2.96 17.58 -4.03
N LEU A 229 3.06 18.73 -4.70
CA LEU A 229 4.33 19.43 -4.88
C LEU A 229 4.85 20.01 -3.56
N GLY A 230 3.97 20.52 -2.70
CA GLY A 230 4.34 21.01 -1.37
C GLY A 230 4.92 19.92 -0.49
N ALA A 231 4.30 18.73 -0.43
CA ALA A 231 4.84 17.59 0.31
C ALA A 231 6.19 17.12 -0.29
N THR A 232 6.31 17.08 -1.62
CA THR A 232 7.57 16.72 -2.30
C THR A 232 8.68 17.74 -1.98
N ALA A 233 8.37 19.04 -2.02
CA ALA A 233 9.32 20.10 -1.67
C ALA A 233 9.73 20.03 -0.20
N LEU A 234 8.78 19.79 0.71
CA LEU A 234 9.09 19.58 2.13
C LEU A 234 9.97 18.36 2.34
N PHE A 235 9.74 17.26 1.62
CA PHE A 235 10.65 16.12 1.64
C PHE A 235 12.06 16.53 1.22
N LEU A 236 12.23 17.22 0.09
CA LEU A 236 13.55 17.63 -0.40
C LEU A 236 14.28 18.54 0.58
N VAL A 237 13.59 19.52 1.17
CA VAL A 237 14.19 20.45 2.15
C VAL A 237 14.55 19.71 3.45
N LEU A 238 13.58 19.04 4.07
CA LEU A 238 13.81 18.36 5.35
C LEU A 238 14.83 17.23 5.24
N ARG A 239 14.79 16.45 4.14
CA ARG A 239 15.77 15.41 3.86
C ARG A 239 17.13 16.01 3.56
N GLY A 240 17.20 17.01 2.66
CA GLY A 240 18.45 17.64 2.21
C GLY A 240 19.31 18.16 3.37
N PHE A 241 18.68 18.75 4.37
CA PHE A 241 19.36 19.30 5.55
C PHE A 241 19.34 18.37 6.78
N ASN A 242 18.86 17.12 6.66
CA ASN A 242 18.73 16.16 7.76
C ASN A 242 18.00 16.73 9.01
N ILE A 243 16.94 17.52 8.81
CA ILE A 243 16.27 18.28 9.89
C ILE A 243 15.32 17.39 10.71
N TYR A 244 14.33 16.79 10.06
CA TYR A 244 13.24 16.09 10.74
C TYR A 244 12.54 15.09 9.82
N GLY A 245 11.92 14.07 10.42
CA GLY A 245 10.95 13.21 9.75
C GLY A 245 11.50 11.88 9.24
N ASP A 246 12.78 11.57 9.48
CA ASP A 246 13.32 10.22 9.30
C ASP A 246 14.33 9.91 10.41
N PRO A 247 14.24 8.75 11.08
CA PRO A 247 15.18 8.40 12.14
C PRO A 247 16.60 8.10 11.63
N ARG A 248 16.78 7.92 10.32
CA ARG A 248 18.08 7.62 9.71
C ARG A 248 18.51 8.77 8.79
N PRO A 249 19.37 9.69 9.26
CA PRO A 249 19.96 10.73 8.42
C PRO A 249 20.62 10.13 7.19
N TRP A 250 20.53 10.78 6.04
CA TRP A 250 21.32 10.36 4.88
C TRP A 250 22.75 10.89 5.02
N SER A 251 23.71 10.13 4.51
CA SER A 251 25.10 10.54 4.37
C SER A 251 25.63 10.12 3.00
N ALA A 252 26.67 10.82 2.53
CA ALA A 252 27.42 10.46 1.32
C ALA A 252 28.52 9.40 1.60
N THR A 253 28.56 8.84 2.80
CA THR A 253 29.59 7.91 3.24
C THR A 253 29.32 6.50 2.68
N PRO A 254 30.35 5.78 2.20
CA PRO A 254 30.23 4.37 1.83
C PRO A 254 29.58 3.51 2.93
N PRO A 255 28.92 2.39 2.59
CA PRO A 255 28.95 1.73 1.28
C PRO A 255 27.89 2.22 0.28
N MET A 256 26.97 3.11 0.69
CA MET A 256 25.84 3.51 -0.15
C MET A 256 26.17 4.78 -0.95
N PRO A 257 25.96 4.82 -2.28
CA PRO A 257 26.08 6.06 -3.05
C PRO A 257 25.15 7.14 -2.49
N ALA A 258 25.62 8.40 -2.49
CA ALA A 258 24.92 9.52 -1.85
C ALA A 258 23.46 9.68 -2.31
N LEU A 259 23.19 9.54 -3.62
CA LEU A 259 21.83 9.61 -4.16
C LEU A 259 20.93 8.48 -3.62
N LEU A 260 21.44 7.25 -3.55
CA LEU A 260 20.65 6.12 -3.05
C LEU A 260 20.42 6.26 -1.54
N SER A 261 21.43 6.72 -0.80
CA SER A 261 21.33 7.05 0.63
C SER A 261 20.28 8.15 0.90
N PHE A 262 20.27 9.20 0.08
CA PHE A 262 19.28 10.28 0.12
C PHE A 262 17.85 9.75 -0.06
N LEU A 263 17.64 8.89 -1.05
CA LEU A 263 16.34 8.27 -1.37
C LEU A 263 15.94 7.12 -0.42
N ASN A 264 16.88 6.59 0.39
CA ASN A 264 16.66 5.46 1.29
C ASN A 264 16.00 5.88 2.61
N THR A 265 14.74 6.30 2.54
CA THR A 265 13.92 6.65 3.71
C THR A 265 13.41 5.43 4.47
N THR A 266 13.07 5.60 5.74
CA THR A 266 12.60 4.55 6.65
C THR A 266 11.12 4.22 6.42
N LYS A 267 10.85 3.00 5.95
CA LYS A 267 9.50 2.46 5.69
C LYS A 267 8.84 1.82 6.92
N TYR A 268 9.63 1.30 7.86
CA TYR A 268 9.15 0.54 9.00
C TYR A 268 9.76 1.09 10.31
N PRO A 269 9.00 1.83 11.14
CA PRO A 269 7.71 2.45 10.82
C PRO A 269 7.82 3.45 9.65
N ALA A 270 6.70 3.72 8.97
CA ALA A 270 6.68 4.66 7.85
C ALA A 270 6.98 6.08 8.36
N SER A 271 8.14 6.62 8.01
CA SER A 271 8.58 7.94 8.44
C SER A 271 7.84 9.06 7.69
N LEU A 272 7.80 10.26 8.27
CA LEU A 272 7.26 11.44 7.59
C LEU A 272 7.91 11.65 6.22
N LEU A 273 9.23 11.54 6.12
CA LEU A 273 9.95 11.73 4.86
C LEU A 273 9.65 10.62 3.85
N PHE A 274 9.50 9.37 4.30
CA PHE A 274 9.02 8.28 3.45
C PHE A 274 7.61 8.57 2.90
N LEU A 275 6.71 9.06 3.75
CA LEU A 275 5.34 9.41 3.36
C LEU A 275 5.30 10.61 2.40
N PHE A 276 6.10 11.65 2.62
CA PHE A 276 6.16 12.80 1.71
C PHE A 276 6.79 12.44 0.36
N MET A 277 7.88 11.66 0.36
CA MET A 277 8.53 11.17 -0.86
C MET A 277 7.57 10.35 -1.75
N THR A 278 6.63 9.63 -1.14
CA THR A 278 5.72 8.72 -1.84
C THR A 278 4.35 9.31 -2.13
N LEU A 279 3.68 9.90 -1.14
CA LEU A 279 2.35 10.50 -1.31
C LEU A 279 2.39 11.82 -2.07
N GLY A 280 3.48 12.60 -1.96
CA GLY A 280 3.63 13.88 -2.66
C GLY A 280 3.47 13.73 -4.17
N PRO A 281 4.33 12.95 -4.85
CA PRO A 281 4.19 12.69 -6.28
C PRO A 281 2.87 11.99 -6.65
N THR A 282 2.41 11.05 -5.80
CA THR A 282 1.14 10.33 -6.02
C THR A 282 -0.06 11.28 -6.05
N ILE A 283 -0.09 12.32 -5.20
CA ILE A 283 -1.16 13.32 -5.19
C ILE A 283 -0.99 14.31 -6.35
N ALA A 284 0.25 14.72 -6.65
CA ALA A 284 0.54 15.68 -7.71
C ALA A 284 0.15 15.17 -9.11
N ILE A 285 0.22 13.86 -9.36
CA ILE A 285 -0.09 13.27 -10.66
C ILE A 285 -1.60 13.10 -10.92
N ILE A 286 -2.46 13.17 -9.89
CA ILE A 286 -3.92 12.98 -10.02
C ILE A 286 -4.55 13.79 -11.18
N PRO A 287 -4.28 15.10 -11.33
CA PRO A 287 -4.84 15.90 -12.42
C PRO A 287 -4.46 15.39 -13.82
N LEU A 288 -3.28 14.78 -13.97
CA LEU A 288 -2.82 14.18 -15.21
C LEU A 288 -3.55 12.85 -15.46
N LEU A 289 -3.72 12.05 -14.42
CA LEU A 289 -4.41 10.75 -14.50
C LEU A 289 -5.90 10.88 -14.85
N ASP A 290 -6.57 11.95 -14.42
CA ASP A 290 -7.96 12.23 -14.83
C ASP A 290 -8.12 12.40 -16.34
N ARG A 291 -7.06 12.84 -17.02
CA ARG A 291 -7.01 13.02 -18.46
C ARG A 291 -6.44 11.81 -19.19
N ALA A 292 -5.89 10.83 -18.47
CA ALA A 292 -5.31 9.65 -19.08
C ALA A 292 -6.39 8.82 -19.78
N ARG A 293 -6.18 8.56 -21.07
CA ARG A 293 -7.04 7.73 -21.92
C ARG A 293 -6.16 6.77 -22.71
N GLY A 294 -6.76 5.71 -23.27
CA GLY A 294 -6.08 4.74 -24.13
C GLY A 294 -5.95 3.34 -23.51
N ARG A 295 -5.33 2.44 -24.29
CA ARG A 295 -5.27 0.99 -24.00
C ARG A 295 -4.55 0.68 -22.69
N VAL A 296 -3.45 1.36 -22.40
CA VAL A 296 -2.68 1.15 -21.16
C VAL A 296 -3.49 1.56 -19.92
N ALA A 297 -4.17 2.72 -19.98
CA ALA A 297 -5.03 3.16 -18.87
C ALA A 297 -6.18 2.19 -18.63
N GLN A 298 -6.81 1.69 -19.70
CA GLN A 298 -7.88 0.67 -19.60
C GLN A 298 -7.36 -0.64 -19.01
N TRP A 299 -6.17 -1.09 -19.43
CA TRP A 299 -5.53 -2.30 -18.92
C TRP A 299 -5.21 -2.20 -17.43
N LEU A 300 -4.60 -1.10 -16.98
CA LEU A 300 -4.33 -0.85 -15.57
C LEU A 300 -5.63 -0.79 -14.74
N THR A 301 -6.67 -0.16 -15.27
CA THR A 301 -7.98 -0.05 -14.59
C THR A 301 -8.60 -1.42 -14.30
N VAL A 302 -8.29 -2.46 -15.07
CA VAL A 302 -8.77 -3.83 -14.79
C VAL A 302 -8.31 -4.29 -13.41
N PHE A 303 -7.02 -4.18 -13.11
CA PHE A 303 -6.49 -4.52 -11.78
C PHE A 303 -7.06 -3.59 -10.69
N GLY A 304 -7.19 -2.31 -11.01
CA GLY A 304 -7.70 -1.29 -10.09
C GLY A 304 -9.13 -1.49 -9.61
N ARG A 305 -9.98 -2.13 -10.42
CA ARG A 305 -11.39 -2.44 -10.09
C ARG A 305 -11.53 -3.61 -9.13
N VAL A 306 -10.54 -4.52 -9.10
CA VAL A 306 -10.57 -5.76 -8.31
C VAL A 306 -9.27 -5.98 -7.53
N PRO A 307 -8.76 -4.96 -6.80
CA PRO A 307 -7.42 -5.00 -6.22
C PRO A 307 -7.27 -6.08 -5.15
N PHE A 308 -8.34 -6.34 -4.39
CA PHE A 308 -8.34 -7.39 -3.37
C PHE A 308 -8.30 -8.79 -3.98
N PHE A 309 -9.08 -9.05 -5.02
CA PHE A 309 -9.04 -10.31 -5.77
C PHE A 309 -7.67 -10.55 -6.39
N TYR A 310 -7.08 -9.52 -7.02
CA TYR A 310 -5.70 -9.55 -7.49
C TYR A 310 -4.73 -9.90 -6.35
N TYR A 311 -4.88 -9.25 -5.19
CA TYR A 311 -4.00 -9.48 -4.05
C TYR A 311 -4.05 -10.94 -3.58
N VAL A 312 -5.23 -11.55 -3.47
CA VAL A 312 -5.34 -12.93 -3.03
C VAL A 312 -4.70 -13.91 -4.03
N LEU A 313 -4.75 -13.61 -5.33
CA LEU A 313 -4.22 -14.51 -6.36
C LEU A 313 -2.73 -14.33 -6.68
N HIS A 314 -2.19 -13.11 -6.58
CA HIS A 314 -0.84 -12.86 -7.11
C HIS A 314 0.27 -13.55 -6.31
N ILE A 315 0.20 -13.60 -4.97
CA ILE A 315 1.21 -14.29 -4.14
C ILE A 315 1.29 -15.78 -4.49
N PRO A 316 0.18 -16.56 -4.43
CA PRO A 316 0.26 -17.99 -4.73
C PRO A 316 0.65 -18.24 -6.19
N LEU A 317 0.23 -17.38 -7.13
CA LEU A 317 0.69 -17.49 -8.52
C LEU A 317 2.21 -17.27 -8.64
N ILE A 318 2.72 -16.19 -8.05
CA ILE A 318 4.16 -15.87 -8.09
C ILE A 318 4.96 -17.01 -7.45
N HIS A 319 4.50 -17.55 -6.32
CA HIS A 319 5.13 -18.67 -5.66
C HIS A 319 5.12 -19.91 -6.57
N ALA A 320 3.99 -20.27 -7.17
CA ALA A 320 3.90 -21.40 -8.10
C ALA A 320 4.85 -21.23 -9.29
N VAL A 321 4.96 -20.04 -9.88
CA VAL A 321 5.92 -19.75 -10.95
C VAL A 321 7.36 -19.89 -10.44
N ALA A 322 7.67 -19.47 -9.21
CA ALA A 322 8.99 -19.67 -8.61
C ALA A 322 9.37 -21.15 -8.43
N LEU A 323 8.40 -22.03 -8.09
CA LEU A 323 8.61 -23.47 -8.04
C LEU A 323 8.98 -24.03 -9.43
N VAL A 324 8.27 -23.59 -10.47
CA VAL A 324 8.57 -23.95 -11.87
C VAL A 324 9.96 -23.46 -12.28
N VAL A 325 10.31 -22.21 -11.96
CA VAL A 325 11.64 -21.65 -12.23
C VAL A 325 12.74 -22.45 -11.51
N SER A 326 12.49 -22.87 -10.26
CA SER A 326 13.42 -23.73 -9.52
C SER A 326 13.63 -25.07 -10.22
N LEU A 327 12.56 -25.74 -10.64
CA LEU A 327 12.63 -27.01 -11.38
C LEU A 327 13.41 -26.87 -12.68
N ILE A 328 13.15 -25.81 -13.45
CA ILE A 328 13.84 -25.59 -14.73
C ILE A 328 15.34 -25.31 -14.51
N ARG A 329 15.68 -24.47 -13.52
CA ARG A 329 17.08 -24.03 -13.31
C ARG A 329 17.94 -25.04 -12.56
N LEU A 330 17.35 -25.78 -11.62
CA LEU A 330 18.07 -26.62 -10.66
C LEU A 330 17.72 -28.10 -10.77
N GLY A 331 16.81 -28.48 -11.69
CA GLY A 331 16.29 -29.85 -11.81
C GLY A 331 15.38 -30.30 -10.67
N THR A 332 15.25 -29.49 -9.61
CA THR A 332 14.52 -29.81 -8.38
C THR A 332 13.85 -28.55 -7.80
N VAL A 333 12.79 -28.74 -7.01
CA VAL A 333 12.21 -27.65 -6.23
C VAL A 333 13.07 -27.45 -4.98
N SER A 334 13.65 -26.26 -4.83
CA SER A 334 14.41 -25.91 -3.64
C SER A 334 13.51 -25.87 -2.41
N PRO A 335 13.81 -26.62 -1.32
CA PRO A 335 13.04 -26.57 -0.06
C PRO A 335 12.97 -25.17 0.55
N TRP A 336 13.95 -24.32 0.25
CA TRP A 336 13.98 -22.91 0.66
C TRP A 336 12.72 -22.13 0.26
N LEU A 337 12.09 -22.46 -0.86
CA LEU A 337 10.87 -21.79 -1.31
C LEU A 337 9.70 -21.97 -0.33
N PHE A 338 9.70 -23.05 0.45
CA PHE A 338 8.66 -23.32 1.45
C PHE A 338 8.94 -22.69 2.82
N THR A 339 10.12 -22.10 3.03
CA THR A 339 10.49 -21.41 4.27
C THR A 339 10.77 -19.93 4.05
N ASN A 340 10.89 -19.49 2.80
CA ASN A 340 11.14 -18.12 2.41
C ASN A 340 9.85 -17.26 2.41
N HIS A 341 9.92 -16.05 2.96
CA HIS A 341 8.76 -15.15 3.08
C HIS A 341 9.17 -13.66 2.91
N PRO A 342 8.35 -12.65 3.23
CA PRO A 342 8.78 -11.25 3.09
C PRO A 342 9.70 -10.71 4.21
N MET A 343 10.00 -11.51 5.23
CA MET A 343 10.64 -11.03 6.46
C MET A 343 11.62 -12.06 7.04
N ALA A 344 12.91 -11.75 7.22
CA ALA A 344 13.87 -12.63 7.90
C ALA A 344 14.03 -13.97 7.20
N ASN A 345 14.11 -13.91 5.87
CA ASN A 345 14.28 -15.09 5.07
C ASN A 345 15.59 -15.78 5.41
N PRO A 346 15.60 -17.12 5.44
CA PRO A 346 16.87 -17.82 5.37
C PRO A 346 17.64 -17.33 4.14
N PRO A 347 18.97 -17.19 4.23
CA PRO A 347 19.78 -16.82 3.07
C PRO A 347 19.48 -17.79 1.93
N ALA A 348 19.35 -17.25 0.72
CA ALA A 348 19.11 -18.08 -0.45
C ALA A 348 20.27 -19.09 -0.58
N PRO A 349 19.98 -20.37 -0.93
CA PRO A 349 21.03 -21.36 -1.15
C PRO A 349 22.04 -20.89 -2.19
N GLU A 350 23.28 -21.34 -2.06
CA GLU A 350 24.31 -21.02 -3.05
C GLU A 350 23.86 -21.44 -4.46
N GLY A 351 24.09 -20.58 -5.45
CA GLY A 351 23.64 -20.78 -6.83
C GLY A 351 22.14 -20.54 -7.10
N TYR A 352 21.31 -20.33 -6.07
CA TYR A 352 19.87 -20.11 -6.27
C TYR A 352 19.56 -18.72 -6.87
N THR A 353 20.19 -17.67 -6.33
CA THR A 353 19.84 -16.26 -6.60
C THR A 353 19.63 -15.96 -8.08
N TRP A 354 18.52 -15.30 -8.40
CA TRP A 354 18.12 -14.98 -9.77
C TRP A 354 18.86 -13.74 -10.28
N SER A 355 18.98 -13.61 -11.60
CA SER A 355 19.33 -12.33 -12.20
C SER A 355 18.16 -11.35 -12.14
N LEU A 356 18.44 -10.04 -12.21
CA LEU A 356 17.40 -9.02 -12.34
C LEU A 356 16.52 -9.25 -13.58
N GLY A 357 17.11 -9.71 -14.69
CA GLY A 357 16.36 -10.04 -15.92
C GLY A 357 15.33 -11.13 -15.68
N LEU A 358 15.70 -12.20 -14.96
CA LEU A 358 14.78 -13.28 -14.62
C LEU A 358 13.66 -12.81 -13.68
N LEU A 359 13.97 -11.96 -12.69
CA LEU A 359 12.95 -11.34 -11.83
C LEU A 359 11.91 -10.57 -12.65
N TYR A 360 12.35 -9.72 -13.58
CA TYR A 360 11.44 -8.94 -14.42
C TYR A 360 10.66 -9.81 -15.42
N LEU A 361 11.27 -10.90 -15.92
CA LEU A 361 10.57 -11.86 -16.77
C LEU A 361 9.44 -12.56 -16.00
N VAL A 362 9.71 -13.08 -14.80
CA VAL A 362 8.71 -13.73 -13.95
C VAL A 362 7.61 -12.75 -13.56
N TRP A 363 7.96 -11.51 -13.23
CA TRP A 363 6.99 -10.44 -13.00
C TRP A 363 6.09 -10.21 -14.21
N ALA A 364 6.65 -10.06 -15.41
CA ALA A 364 5.86 -9.84 -16.63
C ALA A 364 4.90 -11.01 -16.90
N VAL A 365 5.38 -12.25 -16.76
CA VAL A 365 4.55 -13.47 -16.89
C VAL A 365 3.41 -13.47 -15.87
N ALA A 366 3.69 -13.22 -14.60
CA ALA A 366 2.68 -13.18 -13.55
C ALA A 366 1.61 -12.12 -13.83
N ILE A 367 2.01 -10.93 -14.26
CA ILE A 367 1.10 -9.84 -14.60
C ILE A 367 0.17 -10.20 -15.78
N VAL A 368 0.71 -10.84 -16.83
CA VAL A 368 -0.09 -11.31 -17.97
C VAL A 368 -1.09 -12.38 -17.53
N LEU A 369 -0.65 -13.35 -16.73
CA LEU A 369 -1.51 -14.42 -16.25
C LEU A 369 -2.63 -13.90 -15.34
N LEU A 370 -2.35 -12.91 -14.47
CA LEU A 370 -3.34 -12.31 -13.57
C LEU A 370 -4.35 -11.42 -14.31
N TYR A 371 -4.01 -10.90 -15.48
CA TYR A 371 -4.90 -10.02 -16.24
C TYR A 371 -6.23 -10.71 -16.59
N PHE A 372 -6.18 -11.95 -17.05
CA PHE A 372 -7.37 -12.71 -17.47
C PHE A 372 -8.38 -12.95 -16.34
N PRO A 373 -8.02 -13.53 -15.18
CA PRO A 373 -8.95 -13.72 -14.08
C PRO A 373 -9.42 -12.38 -13.50
N CYS A 374 -8.56 -11.35 -13.43
CA CYS A 374 -8.98 -10.02 -12.96
C CYS A 374 -10.01 -9.38 -13.89
N ARG A 375 -9.82 -9.49 -15.22
CA ARG A 375 -10.79 -9.02 -16.21
C ARG A 375 -12.12 -9.73 -16.09
N TRP A 376 -12.09 -11.05 -15.96
CA TRP A 376 -13.29 -11.86 -15.76
C TRP A 376 -14.03 -11.44 -14.49
N PHE A 377 -13.34 -11.37 -13.34
CA PHE A 377 -13.95 -11.04 -12.06
C PHE A 377 -14.48 -9.60 -12.03
N ALA A 378 -13.77 -8.64 -12.66
CA ALA A 378 -14.25 -7.27 -12.81
C ALA A 378 -15.55 -7.21 -13.62
N SER A 379 -15.67 -8.03 -14.68
CA SER A 379 -16.90 -8.13 -15.46
C SER A 379 -18.05 -8.79 -14.69
N LEU A 380 -17.74 -9.81 -13.89
CA LEU A 380 -18.71 -10.49 -13.03
C LEU A 380 -19.28 -9.53 -11.98
N LYS A 381 -18.42 -8.80 -11.27
CA LYS A 381 -18.80 -7.81 -10.26
C LYS A 381 -19.62 -6.65 -10.83
N ALA A 382 -19.40 -6.30 -12.10
CA ALA A 382 -20.20 -5.28 -12.79
C ALA A 382 -21.61 -5.79 -13.17
N ARG A 383 -21.77 -7.10 -13.42
CA ARG A 383 -23.04 -7.72 -13.81
C ARG A 383 -23.88 -8.17 -12.62
N ARG A 384 -23.23 -8.60 -11.53
CA ARG A 384 -23.86 -9.21 -10.35
C ARG A 384 -23.87 -8.24 -9.17
N THR A 385 -24.99 -7.56 -8.97
CA THR A 385 -25.26 -6.72 -7.79
C THR A 385 -26.09 -7.43 -6.73
N ASP A 386 -26.58 -8.62 -7.05
CA ASP A 386 -27.42 -9.50 -6.25
C ASP A 386 -26.69 -10.19 -5.10
N TRP A 387 -25.36 -10.27 -5.13
CA TRP A 387 -24.56 -10.99 -4.12
C TRP A 387 -23.97 -10.05 -3.06
N PRO A 388 -24.50 -10.06 -1.82
CA PRO A 388 -24.11 -9.09 -0.80
C PRO A 388 -22.66 -9.21 -0.34
N TRP A 389 -21.98 -10.34 -0.60
CA TRP A 389 -20.58 -10.57 -0.23
C TRP A 389 -19.58 -9.92 -1.19
N LEU A 390 -19.97 -9.64 -2.44
CA LEU A 390 -19.11 -9.01 -3.45
C LEU A 390 -18.68 -7.58 -3.09
N LYS A 391 -19.32 -6.92 -2.13
CA LYS A 391 -18.88 -5.62 -1.62
C LYS A 391 -17.70 -5.72 -0.64
N TYR A 392 -17.51 -6.89 -0.03
CA TYR A 392 -16.42 -7.15 0.91
C TYR A 392 -15.15 -7.66 0.23
N ILE A 393 -15.25 -8.11 -1.02
CA ILE A 393 -14.16 -8.53 -1.91
C ILE A 393 -13.91 -7.42 -2.94
#